data_AF-A0A1X7V0Z2-F1
#
_entry.id   AF-A0A1X7V0Z2-F1
#
_cell.length_a   1.000
_cell.length_b   1.000
_cell.length_c   1.000
_cell.angle_alpha   90.00
_cell.angle_beta   90.00
_cell.angle_gamma   90.00
#
_symmetry.space_group_name_H-M   'P 1'
#
loop_
_entity.id
_entity.type
_entity.pdbx_description
1 polymer ?
#
loop_
_entity_poly.entity_id
_entity_poly.type
_entity_poly.pdbx_seq_one_letter_code
_entity_poly.pdbx_strand_id
1 'polypeptide(L)'
;MDNNCESQLHRTTSRGSHEIEISNYFDGAVVDQQDDPLTYWKSNANRFPILAQVAETVLGVPASSAAVGRFFSVAGKVFRPDRCRLSDNTFQKLMFLNVV
;
A
#
# COMPACT_ATOMS: atom_id res chain seq x y z
N MET A 1 -5.06 -23.61 -42.78
CA MET A 1 -6.24 -22.75 -42.51
C MET A 1 -6.56 -22.72 -41.00
N ASP A 2 -5.53 -22.46 -40.18
CA ASP A 2 -5.32 -21.22 -39.42
C ASP A 2 -6.50 -20.68 -38.59
N ASN A 3 -7.07 -21.50 -37.71
CA ASN A 3 -8.00 -21.05 -36.67
C ASN A 3 -7.27 -20.72 -35.36
N ASN A 4 -6.46 -19.66 -35.33
CA ASN A 4 -5.76 -19.19 -34.11
C ASN A 4 -5.78 -17.67 -33.90
N CYS A 5 -6.70 -16.94 -34.53
CA CYS A 5 -6.67 -15.45 -34.58
C CYS A 5 -7.63 -14.74 -33.61
N GLU A 6 -8.13 -15.37 -32.55
CA GLU A 6 -9.03 -14.70 -31.59
C GLU A 6 -8.51 -14.69 -30.14
N SER A 7 -7.56 -15.56 -29.79
CA SER A 7 -7.01 -15.68 -28.44
C SER A 7 -5.85 -14.72 -28.13
N GLN A 8 -5.37 -13.93 -29.11
CA GLN A 8 -4.25 -13.00 -28.94
C GLN A 8 -4.64 -11.53 -28.71
N LEU A 9 -5.90 -11.13 -28.92
CA LEU A 9 -6.32 -9.72 -28.81
C LEU A 9 -6.44 -9.23 -27.34
N HIS A 10 -6.69 -10.13 -26.39
CA HIS A 10 -6.88 -9.75 -24.98
C HIS A 10 -5.57 -9.61 -24.19
N ARG A 11 -4.48 -10.27 -24.61
CA ARG A 11 -3.18 -10.23 -23.91
C ARG A 11 -2.29 -9.06 -24.34
N THR A 12 -2.47 -8.56 -25.57
CA THR A 12 -1.64 -7.49 -26.16
C THR A 12 -2.14 -6.08 -25.82
N THR A 13 -3.44 -5.93 -25.56
CA THR A 13 -4.06 -4.64 -25.20
C THR A 13 -3.54 -4.11 -23.85
N SER A 14 -3.35 -4.98 -22.85
CA SER A 14 -2.89 -4.59 -21.51
C SER A 14 -1.47 -4.01 -21.50
N ARG A 15 -0.50 -4.64 -22.18
CA ARG A 15 0.90 -4.20 -22.14
C ARG A 15 1.07 -2.79 -22.71
N GLY A 16 0.41 -2.50 -23.83
CA GLY A 16 0.42 -1.17 -24.45
C GLY A 16 -0.20 -0.11 -23.54
N SER A 17 -1.32 -0.42 -22.87
CA SER A 17 -1.95 0.50 -21.92
C SER A 17 -1.04 0.87 -20.74
N HIS A 18 -0.26 -0.10 -20.22
CA HIS A 18 0.64 0.15 -19.09
C HIS A 18 1.81 1.07 -19.49
N GLU A 19 2.40 0.84 -20.68
CA GLU A 19 3.51 1.65 -21.20
C GLU A 19 3.08 3.10 -21.48
N ILE A 20 1.85 3.30 -21.95
CA ILE A 20 1.26 4.63 -22.15
C ILE A 20 1.08 5.35 -20.81
N GLU A 21 0.57 4.67 -19.79
CA GLU A 21 0.38 5.25 -18.46
C GLU A 21 1.71 5.72 -17.84
N ILE A 22 2.74 4.89 -17.96
CA ILE A 22 4.11 5.19 -17.52
C ILE A 22 4.67 6.41 -18.28
N SER A 23 4.53 6.44 -19.60
CA SER A 23 5.01 7.56 -20.42
C SER A 23 4.31 8.87 -20.04
N ASN A 24 2.98 8.82 -19.86
CA ASN A 24 2.18 9.97 -19.43
C ASN A 24 2.53 10.49 -18.03
N TYR A 25 3.02 9.62 -17.14
CA TYR A 25 3.50 10.02 -15.83
C TYR A 25 4.86 10.73 -15.92
N PHE A 26 5.79 10.21 -16.72
CA PHE A 26 7.11 10.83 -16.91
C PHE A 26 7.07 12.15 -17.69
N ASP A 27 6.13 12.30 -18.62
CA ASP A 27 5.89 13.55 -19.36
C ASP A 27 5.05 14.58 -18.55
N GLY A 28 4.58 14.18 -17.36
CA GLY A 28 3.77 15.02 -16.48
C GLY A 28 4.53 16.19 -15.85
N ALA A 29 3.78 17.14 -15.31
CA ALA A 29 4.35 18.23 -14.54
C ALA A 29 4.98 17.72 -13.23
N VAL A 30 6.11 18.30 -12.84
CA VAL A 30 6.77 18.03 -11.57
C VAL A 30 5.88 18.53 -10.42
N VAL A 31 5.56 17.63 -9.50
CA VAL A 31 4.82 17.93 -8.27
C VAL A 31 5.75 18.61 -7.26
N ASP A 32 5.24 19.54 -6.46
CA ASP A 32 6.02 20.19 -5.42
C ASP A 32 6.51 19.15 -4.41
N GLN A 33 7.75 19.29 -3.94
CA GLN A 33 8.35 18.38 -2.97
C GLN A 33 7.63 18.40 -1.61
N GLN A 34 6.88 19.47 -1.32
CA GLN A 34 6.11 19.63 -0.10
C GLN A 34 4.72 18.98 -0.14
N ASP A 35 4.26 18.55 -1.32
CA ASP A 35 2.97 17.87 -1.45
C ASP A 35 3.06 16.43 -0.92
N ASP A 36 2.01 16.01 -0.21
CA ASP A 36 1.91 14.63 0.27
C ASP A 36 1.76 13.65 -0.92
N PRO A 37 2.71 12.71 -1.11
CA PRO A 37 2.66 11.75 -2.22
C PRO A 37 1.38 10.91 -2.22
N LEU A 38 0.87 10.53 -1.05
CA LEU A 38 -0.36 9.72 -0.95
C LEU A 38 -1.58 10.50 -1.45
N THR A 39 -1.66 11.78 -1.12
CA THR A 39 -2.72 12.69 -1.61
C THR A 39 -2.64 12.90 -3.12
N TYR A 40 -1.44 13.02 -3.69
CA TYR A 40 -1.24 13.09 -5.14
C TYR A 40 -1.77 11.85 -5.85
N TRP A 41 -1.36 10.65 -5.42
CA TRP A 41 -1.78 9.39 -6.04
C TRP A 41 -3.27 9.13 -5.89
N LYS A 42 -3.86 9.52 -4.76
CA LYS A 42 -5.32 9.45 -4.54
C LYS A 42 -6.08 10.35 -5.51
N SER A 43 -5.59 11.58 -5.74
CA SER A 43 -6.24 12.54 -6.63
C SER A 43 -6.09 12.16 -8.12
N ASN A 44 -5.00 11.49 -8.46
CA ASN A 44 -4.70 11.06 -9.84
C ASN A 44 -5.06 9.60 -10.11
N ALA A 45 -5.72 8.89 -9.19
CA ALA A 45 -6.07 7.48 -9.36
C ALA A 45 -6.92 7.20 -10.61
N ASN A 46 -7.78 8.13 -11.01
CA ASN A 46 -8.56 8.01 -12.26
C ASN A 46 -7.71 8.19 -13.51
N ARG A 47 -6.63 8.99 -13.43
CA ARG A 47 -5.70 9.27 -14.54
C ARG A 47 -4.66 8.17 -14.69
N PHE A 48 -4.22 7.62 -13.57
CA PHE A 48 -3.19 6.59 -13.48
C PHE A 48 -3.69 5.40 -12.65
N PRO A 49 -4.64 4.60 -13.16
CA PRO A 49 -5.28 3.53 -12.38
C PRO A 49 -4.31 2.44 -11.95
N ILE A 50 -3.28 2.14 -12.73
CA ILE A 50 -2.33 1.05 -12.43
C ILE A 50 -1.22 1.58 -11.54
N LEU A 51 -0.65 2.73 -11.89
CA LEU A 51 0.43 3.34 -11.10
C LEU A 51 -0.06 3.78 -9.72
N ALA A 52 -1.29 4.28 -9.59
CA ALA A 52 -1.84 4.62 -8.27
C ALA A 52 -1.96 3.40 -7.35
N GLN A 53 -2.35 2.24 -7.89
CA GLN A 53 -2.41 1.00 -7.12
C GLN A 53 -1.02 0.53 -6.65
N VAL A 54 -0.01 0.65 -7.53
CA VAL A 54 1.38 0.34 -7.19
C VAL A 54 1.91 1.34 -6.15
N ALA A 55 1.65 2.62 -6.34
CA ALA A 55 2.11 3.67 -5.44
C ALA A 55 1.49 3.56 -4.05
N GLU A 56 0.19 3.22 -3.95
CA GLU A 56 -0.46 2.94 -2.66
C GLU A 56 0.25 1.80 -1.92
N THR A 57 0.60 0.73 -2.63
CA THR A 57 1.28 -0.42 -2.05
C THR A 57 2.69 -0.05 -1.58
N VAL A 58 3.45 0.71 -2.37
CA VAL A 58 4.84 1.06 -2.08
C VAL A 58 4.92 2.13 -0.97
N LEU A 59 4.08 3.16 -1.04
CA LEU A 59 4.08 4.28 -0.09
C LEU A 59 3.35 3.94 1.22
N GLY A 60 2.45 2.96 1.21
CA GLY A 60 1.79 2.45 2.41
C GLY A 60 2.71 1.64 3.32
N VAL A 61 3.87 1.20 2.83
CA VAL A 61 4.85 0.48 3.64
C VAL A 61 5.62 1.48 4.52
N PRO A 62 5.63 1.30 5.85
CA PRO A 62 6.39 2.18 6.72
C PRO A 62 7.88 2.10 6.39
N ALA A 63 8.54 3.25 6.34
CA ALA A 63 9.97 3.35 6.01
C ALA A 63 10.89 2.63 7.01
N SER A 64 10.39 2.27 8.20
CA SER A 64 11.16 1.56 9.21
C SER A 64 10.30 0.65 10.09
N SER A 65 10.96 -0.28 10.78
CA SER A 65 10.35 -1.12 11.82
C SER A 65 9.99 -0.35 13.09
N ALA A 66 10.20 0.97 13.16
CA ALA A 66 9.88 1.77 14.34
C ALA A 66 8.39 1.73 14.72
N ALA A 67 7.48 1.60 13.75
CA ALA A 67 6.06 1.37 14.02
C ALA A 67 5.83 0.06 14.79
N VAL A 68 6.47 -1.02 14.33
CA VAL A 68 6.41 -2.34 14.96
C VAL A 68 7.12 -2.33 16.33
N GLY A 69 8.26 -1.64 16.45
CA GLY A 69 8.97 -1.47 17.72
C GLY A 69 8.13 -0.72 18.77
N ARG A 70 7.39 0.32 18.37
CA ARG A 70 6.43 1.02 19.23
C ARG A 70 5.31 0.09 19.69
N PHE A 71 4.76 -0.71 18.78
CA PHE A 71 3.76 -1.73 19.11
C PHE A 71 4.28 -2.72 20.16
N PHE A 72 5.47 -3.29 19.97
CA PHE A 72 6.06 -4.21 20.95
C PHE A 72 6.41 -3.54 22.28
N SER A 73 6.80 -2.26 22.28
CA SER A 73 7.03 -1.51 23.52
C SER A 73 5.74 -1.36 24.33
N VAL A 74 4.62 -1.03 23.67
CA VAL A 74 3.30 -0.97 24.32
C VAL A 74 2.88 -2.35 24.79
N ALA A 75 3.03 -3.38 23.94
CA ALA A 75 2.73 -4.76 24.29
C ALA A 75 3.50 -5.21 25.54
N GLY A 76 4.80 -4.90 25.65
CA GLY A 76 5.62 -5.21 26.83
C GLY A 76 5.23 -4.43 28.09
N LYS A 77 4.62 -3.24 27.95
CA LYS A 77 4.04 -2.50 29.10
C LYS A 77 2.72 -3.12 29.57
N VAL A 78 1.92 -3.63 28.65
CA VAL A 78 0.62 -4.27 28.92
C VAL A 78 0.79 -5.70 29.41
N PHE A 79 1.77 -6.42 28.88
CA PHE A 79 2.12 -7.78 29.29
C PHE A 79 3.20 -7.73 30.37
N ARG A 80 2.78 -7.54 31.62
CA ARG A 80 3.67 -7.58 32.78
C ARG A 80 3.42 -8.85 33.61
N PRO A 81 4.36 -9.80 33.66
CA PRO A 81 4.16 -11.09 34.35
C PRO A 81 3.87 -10.95 35.85
N ASP A 82 4.35 -9.88 36.48
CA ASP A 82 4.25 -9.60 37.92
C ASP A 82 2.91 -8.96 38.33
N ARG A 83 2.10 -8.46 37.39
CA ARG A 83 0.86 -7.70 37.68
C ARG A 83 -0.35 -8.07 36.81
N CYS A 84 -0.22 -8.92 35.79
CA CYS A 84 -1.31 -9.17 34.83
C CYS A 84 -1.96 -10.55 35.02
N ARG A 85 -3.22 -10.57 35.49
CA ARG A 85 -4.17 -11.70 35.29
C ARG A 85 -4.92 -11.58 33.95
N LEU A 86 -4.21 -11.15 32.91
CA LEU A 86 -4.82 -10.89 31.61
C LEU A 86 -4.86 -12.20 30.82
N SER A 87 -6.05 -12.62 30.39
CA SER A 87 -6.17 -13.76 29.48
C SER A 87 -5.67 -13.37 28.09
N ASP A 88 -5.14 -14.35 27.34
CA ASP A 88 -4.62 -14.15 25.98
C ASP A 88 -5.64 -13.46 25.07
N ASN A 89 -6.93 -13.82 25.19
CA ASN A 89 -8.01 -13.20 24.42
C ASN A 89 -8.18 -11.71 24.72
N THR A 90 -8.05 -11.32 26.00
CA THR A 90 -8.17 -9.91 26.42
C THR A 90 -6.94 -9.12 25.98
N PHE A 91 -5.76 -9.72 26.07
CA PHE A 91 -4.52 -9.13 25.57
C PHE A 91 -4.58 -8.85 24.07
N GLN A 92 -4.99 -9.84 23.28
CA GLN A 92 -5.13 -9.70 21.84
C GLN A 92 -6.09 -8.55 21.47
N LYS A 93 -7.26 -8.48 22.13
CA LYS A 93 -8.22 -7.39 21.93
C LYS A 93 -7.64 -6.02 22.28
N LEU A 94 -6.90 -5.92 23.39
CA LEU A 94 -6.22 -4.69 23.79
C LEU A 94 -5.16 -4.27 22.78
N MET A 95 -4.38 -5.23 22.25
CA MET A 95 -3.37 -4.94 21.24
C MET A 95 -3.99 -4.39 19.94
N PHE A 96 -5.10 -4.96 19.48
CA PHE A 96 -5.83 -4.42 18.32
C PHE A 96 -6.38 -3.03 18.55
N LEU A 97 -6.87 -2.72 19.76
CA LEU A 97 -7.39 -1.40 20.10
C LEU A 97 -6.29 -0.32 20.19
N ASN A 98 -5.06 -0.71 20.55
CA ASN A 98 -3.93 0.21 20.70
C ASN A 98 -3.17 0.51 19.39
N VAL A 99 -3.54 -0.15 18.28
CA VAL A 99 -2.88 0.01 16.95
C VAL A 99 -3.49 1.16 16.12
N VAL A 100 -4.44 1.91 16.67
CA VAL A 100 -5.08 3.07 15.99
C VAL A 100 -4.39 4.38 16.37
#